data_AF-A0A832F4W8-F1
#
_entry.id   AF-A0A832F4W8-F1
#
_cell.length_a   1.000
_cell.length_b   1.000
_cell.length_c   1.000
_cell.angle_alpha   90.00
_cell.angle_beta   90.00
_cell.angle_gamma   90.00
#
_symmetry.space_group_name_H-M   'P 1'
#
loop_
_entity.id
_entity.type
_entity.pdbx_description
1 polymer ?
#
loop_
_entity_poly.entity_id
_entity_poly.type
_entity_poly.pdbx_seq_one_letter_code
_entity_poly.pdbx_strand_id
1 'polypeptide(L)'
;GIVRFRPMLLTAAAVVVGAFVILFDPIFQGLAISLMAGGVTSTLLSRPVVPVLYYMMRAKEKELRQEAPFGRPKEMAEIQS
;
A
#
# COMPACT_ATOMS: atom_id res chain seq x y z
N GLY A 1 9.26 5.53 -9.66
CA GLY A 1 8.60 4.21 -9.70
C GLY A 1 9.48 3.03 -9.29
N ILE A 2 10.81 3.12 -9.35
CA ILE A 2 11.71 1.94 -9.23
C ILE A 2 12.28 1.73 -7.81
N VAL A 3 12.24 2.76 -6.96
CA VAL A 3 12.85 2.71 -5.61
C VAL A 3 12.04 1.93 -4.55
N ARG A 4 10.77 1.61 -4.81
CA ARG A 4 9.90 0.87 -3.87
C ARG A 4 10.03 -0.65 -3.98
N PHE A 5 10.48 -1.14 -5.15
CA PHE A 5 10.55 -2.57 -5.44
C PHE A 5 11.73 -3.25 -4.75
N ARG A 6 12.83 -2.52 -4.54
CA ARG A 6 14.02 -3.00 -3.83
C ARG A 6 13.70 -3.43 -2.39
N PRO A 7 13.07 -2.59 -1.54
CA PRO A 7 12.72 -2.99 -0.17
C PRO A 7 11.68 -4.12 -0.12
N MET A 8 10.76 -4.19 -1.09
CA MET A 8 9.77 -5.28 -1.16
C MET A 8 10.41 -6.64 -1.52
N LEU A 9 11.43 -6.65 -2.38
CA LEU A 9 12.20 -7.86 -2.71
C LEU A 9 13.00 -8.35 -1.49
N LEU A 10 13.61 -7.41 -0.75
CA LEU A 10 14.36 -7.70 0.48
C LEU A 10 13.45 -8.29 1.56
N THR A 11 12.22 -7.79 1.71
CA THR A 11 11.25 -8.39 2.65
C THR A 11 10.83 -9.80 2.24
N ALA A 12 10.60 -10.04 0.95
CA ALA A 12 10.24 -11.37 0.46
C ALA A 12 11.38 -12.38 0.67
N ALA A 13 12.63 -11.98 0.39
CA ALA A 13 13.81 -12.82 0.61
C ALA A 13 14.00 -13.19 2.10
N ALA A 14 13.81 -12.23 3.01
CA ALA A 14 13.94 -12.48 4.46
C ALA A 14 12.91 -13.50 4.97
N VAL A 15 11.66 -13.42 4.50
CA VAL A 15 10.59 -14.38 4.86
C VAL A 15 10.92 -15.77 4.34
N VAL A 16 11.38 -15.90 3.09
CA VAL A 16 11.75 -17.19 2.50
C VAL A 16 12.89 -17.86 3.26
N VAL A 17 13.94 -17.10 3.63
CA VAL A 17 15.07 -17.62 4.40
C VAL A 17 14.64 -18.03 5.82
N GLY A 18 13.85 -17.22 6.51
CA GLY A 18 13.34 -17.54 7.85
C GLY A 18 12.42 -18.77 7.85
N ALA A 19 11.56 -18.91 6.84
CA ALA A 19 10.65 -20.05 6.73
C ALA A 19 11.37 -21.34 6.28
N PHE A 20 12.49 -21.22 5.56
CA PHE A 20 13.35 -22.36 5.20
C PHE A 20 13.95 -23.06 6.44
N VAL A 21 14.34 -22.29 7.46
CA VAL A 21 14.90 -22.82 8.72
C VAL A 21 13.83 -23.55 9.55
N ILE A 22 12.59 -23.05 9.57
CA ILE A 22 11.49 -23.65 10.36
C ILE A 22 10.96 -24.94 9.70
N LEU A 23 11.08 -25.09 8.38
CA LEU A 23 10.59 -26.26 7.65
C LEU A 23 11.34 -27.57 8.00
N PHE A 24 12.60 -27.46 8.43
CA PHE A 24 13.41 -28.62 8.84
C PHE A 24 13.06 -29.15 10.23
N ASP A 25 12.23 -28.45 11.00
CA ASP A 25 11.87 -28.85 12.36
C ASP A 25 10.41 -29.39 12.40
N PRO A 26 10.19 -30.71 12.54
CA PRO A 26 8.87 -31.34 12.45
C PRO A 26 7.86 -30.86 13.51
N ILE A 27 8.30 -30.13 14.54
CA ILE A 27 7.46 -29.57 15.60
C ILE A 27 6.70 -28.30 15.16
N PHE A 28 7.23 -27.53 14.19
CA PHE A 28 6.69 -26.21 13.82
C PHE A 28 6.13 -26.14 12.40
N GLN A 29 5.91 -27.28 11.73
CA GLN A 29 5.43 -27.33 10.34
C GLN A 29 4.10 -26.57 10.13
N GLY A 30 3.14 -26.69 11.06
CA GLY A 30 1.88 -25.96 10.97
C GLY A 30 2.02 -24.44 11.14
N LEU A 31 2.99 -24.01 11.97
CA LEU A 31 3.32 -22.59 12.17
C LEU A 31 4.04 -22.02 10.95
N ALA A 32 4.98 -22.77 10.37
CA ALA A 32 5.68 -22.40 9.13
C ALA A 32 4.72 -22.16 7.97
N ILE A 33 3.75 -23.06 7.77
CA ILE A 33 2.73 -22.92 6.72
C ILE A 33 1.87 -21.68 6.96
N SER A 34 1.48 -21.41 8.21
CA SER A 34 0.69 -20.22 8.57
C SER A 34 1.47 -18.92 8.30
N LEU A 35 2.77 -18.87 8.60
CA LEU A 35 3.62 -17.70 8.34
C LEU A 35 3.89 -17.50 6.84
N MET A 36 4.17 -18.58 6.11
CA MET A 36 4.36 -18.51 4.65
C MET A 36 3.06 -18.08 3.96
N ALA A 37 1.94 -18.72 4.27
CA ALA A 37 0.63 -18.39 3.72
C ALA A 37 0.19 -16.97 4.11
N GLY A 38 0.38 -16.57 5.36
CA GLY A 38 0.08 -15.22 5.83
C GLY A 38 0.95 -14.15 5.19
N GLY A 39 2.25 -14.40 5.04
CA GLY A 39 3.20 -13.51 4.37
C GLY A 39 2.87 -13.33 2.88
N VAL A 40 2.59 -14.43 2.18
CA VAL A 40 2.19 -14.42 0.77
C VAL A 40 0.83 -13.75 0.59
N THR A 41 -0.15 -14.11 1.41
CA THR A 41 -1.52 -13.54 1.35
C THR A 41 -1.50 -12.03 1.64
N SER A 42 -0.83 -11.58 2.70
CA SER A 42 -0.72 -10.15 3.03
C SER A 42 -0.03 -9.35 1.91
N THR A 43 1.01 -9.91 1.31
CA THR A 43 1.73 -9.28 0.19
C THR A 43 0.88 -9.23 -1.08
N LEU A 44 0.19 -10.32 -1.40
CA LEU A 44 -0.72 -10.40 -2.56
C LEU A 44 -1.94 -9.51 -2.40
N LEU A 45 -2.49 -9.40 -1.20
CA LEU A 45 -3.64 -8.55 -0.91
C LEU A 45 -3.23 -7.07 -0.92
N SER A 46 -2.08 -6.72 -0.33
CA SER A 46 -1.61 -5.33 -0.24
C SER A 46 -1.28 -4.71 -1.61
N ARG A 47 -0.67 -5.47 -2.53
CA ARG A 47 -0.26 -4.95 -3.84
C ARG A 47 -1.40 -4.32 -4.68
N PRO A 48 -2.60 -4.91 -4.81
CA PRO A 48 -3.77 -4.29 -5.43
C PRO A 48 -4.60 -3.42 -4.46
N VAL A 49 -4.58 -3.69 -3.14
CA VAL A 49 -5.32 -2.87 -2.17
C VAL A 49 -4.80 -1.44 -2.13
N VAL A 50 -3.48 -1.22 -2.17
CA VAL A 50 -2.89 0.12 -2.16
C VAL A 50 -3.39 1.01 -3.31
N PRO A 51 -3.34 0.60 -4.60
CA PRO A 51 -3.86 1.43 -5.69
C PRO A 51 -5.39 1.59 -5.65
N VAL A 52 -6.14 0.54 -5.28
CA VAL A 52 -7.61 0.62 -5.15
C VAL A 52 -7.99 1.61 -4.06
N LEU A 53 -7.39 1.51 -2.88
CA LEU A 53 -7.63 2.42 -1.77
C LEU A 53 -7.23 3.85 -2.13
N TYR A 54 -6.10 4.05 -2.80
CA TYR A 54 -5.69 5.36 -3.31
C TYR A 54 -6.72 5.96 -4.27
N TYR A 55 -7.26 5.13 -5.19
CA TYR A 55 -8.29 5.57 -6.13
C TYR A 55 -9.59 5.95 -5.42
N MET A 56 -10.03 5.16 -4.43
CA MET A 56 -11.21 5.46 -3.62
C MET A 56 -11.05 6.74 -2.81
N MET A 57 -9.89 6.95 -2.18
CA MET A 57 -9.59 8.18 -1.45
C MET A 57 -9.57 9.40 -2.38
N ARG A 58 -8.96 9.28 -3.56
CA ARG A 58 -8.94 10.34 -4.59
C ARG A 58 -10.34 10.63 -5.14
N ALA A 59 -11.17 9.61 -5.33
CA ALA A 59 -12.56 9.79 -5.75
C ALA A 59 -13.35 10.58 -4.69
N LYS A 60 -13.18 10.21 -3.41
CA LYS A 60 -13.80 10.91 -2.27
C LYS A 60 -13.29 12.34 -2.09
N GLU A 61 -12.00 12.59 -2.35
CA GLU A 61 -11.42 13.95 -2.35
C GLU A 61 -12.02 14.83 -3.45
N LYS A 62 -12.37 14.26 -4.61
CA LYS A 62 -13.04 15.00 -5.69
C LYS A 62 -14.48 15.39 -5.33
N GLU A 63 -15.22 14.51 -4.66
CA GLU A 63 -16.55 14.83 -4.11
C GLU A 63 -16.46 15.96 -3.06
N LEU A 64 -15.51 15.86 -2.12
CA LEU A 64 -15.30 16.88 -1.07
C LEU A 64 -14.86 18.24 -1.65
N ARG A 65 -14.13 18.26 -2.77
CA ARG A 65 -13.79 19.51 -3.49
C ARG A 65 -14.94 20.04 -4.37
N GLN A 66 -15.90 19.20 -4.75
CA GLN A 66 -17.11 19.65 -5.46
C GLN A 66 -18.13 20.30 -4.51
N GLU A 67 -18.12 19.94 -3.23
CA GLU A 67 -18.92 20.59 -2.17
C GLU A 67 -18.26 21.83 -1.55
N ALA A 68 -17.18 22.35 -2.12
CA ALA A 68 -16.66 23.67 -1.76
C ALA A 68 -17.14 24.73 -2.77
N PRO A 69 -18.37 25.27 -2.62
CA PRO A 69 -18.78 26.44 -3.37
C PRO A 69 -17.96 27.65 -2.90
N PHE A 70 -17.28 28.24 -3.88
CA PHE A 70 -16.98 29.67 -3.94
C PHE A 70 -15.91 30.20 -2.97
N GLY A 71 -14.74 30.42 -3.55
CA GLY A 71 -13.68 31.24 -2.97
C GLY A 71 -12.48 31.30 -3.89
N ARG A 72 -12.66 31.87 -5.09
CA ARG A 72 -11.52 32.36 -5.88
C ARG A 72 -11.18 33.78 -5.37
N PRO A 73 -10.19 33.98 -4.49
CA PRO A 73 -9.47 35.24 -4.47
C PRO A 73 -8.42 35.19 -5.59
N LYS A 74 -8.88 35.14 -6.84
CA LYS A 74 -8.06 35.49 -8.00
C LYS A 74 -8.62 36.67 -8.79
N GLU A 75 -9.80 37.18 -8.42
CA GLU A 75 -10.42 38.37 -9.02
C GLU A 75 -10.06 39.68 -8.30
N MET A 76 -9.40 39.63 -7.13
CA MET A 76 -9.02 40.86 -6.39
C MET A 76 -7.70 41.48 -6.87
N ALA A 77 -6.96 40.81 -7.74
CA ALA A 77 -5.64 41.29 -8.22
C ALA A 77 -5.71 42.08 -9.54
N GLU A 78 -6.88 42.16 -10.19
CA GLU A 78 -7.02 42.77 -11.53
C GLU A 78 -7.74 44.13 -11.51
N ILE A 79 -8.25 44.57 -10.35
CA ILE A 79 -8.96 45.87 -10.21
C ILE A 79 -8.02 46.97 -9.69
N GLN A 80 -6.71 46.70 -9.56
CA GLN A 80 -5.74 47.66 -9.03
C GLN A 80 -4.52 47.86 -9.94
N SER A 81 -4.73 47.75 -11.26
CA SER A 81 -3.77 48.13 -12.31
C SER A 81 -4.38 49.12 -13.28
#